data_AF-A0A920HII7-F1
#
_entry.id   AF-A0A920HII7-F1
#
_cell.length_a   1.000
_cell.length_b   1.000
_cell.length_c   1.000
_cell.angle_alpha   90.00
_cell.angle_beta   90.00
_cell.angle_gamma   90.00
#
_symmetry.space_group_name_H-M   'P 1'
#
loop_
_entity.id
_entity.type
_entity.pdbx_description
1 polymer ?
#
loop_
_entity_poly.entity_id
_entity_poly.type
_entity_poly.pdbx_seq_one_letter_code
_entity_poly.pdbx_strand_id
1 'polypeptide(L)' 'MMTNIPVNKIVSTEKNKLSKLEKIIKDKIIGQDEAVSKVVKSIQRNRAGLNFSNRPIGSFIFLGQTELVRHN' A
#
# COMPACT_ATOMS: atom_id res chain seq x y z
N MET A 1 -1.09 -11.92 -24.58
CA MET A 1 0.08 -11.05 -24.31
C MET A 1 0.90 -11.69 -23.19
N MET A 2 1.97 -12.41 -23.52
CA MET A 2 2.90 -12.94 -22.51
C MET A 2 4.13 -12.04 -22.53
N THR A 3 4.35 -11.29 -21.45
CA THR A 3 5.60 -10.56 -21.27
C THR A 3 6.71 -11.59 -21.07
N ASN A 4 7.80 -11.47 -21.83
CA ASN A 4 8.95 -12.40 -21.80
C ASN A 4 9.79 -12.28 -20.50
N ILE A 5 9.13 -11.94 -19.39
CA ILE A 5 9.74 -11.61 -18.10
C ILE A 5 9.66 -12.86 -17.22
N PRO A 6 10.79 -13.33 -16.66
CA PRO A 6 10.81 -14.53 -15.83
C PRO A 6 9.90 -14.36 -14.60
N VAL A 7 8.92 -15.24 -14.43
CA VAL A 7 7.92 -15.18 -13.35
C VAL A 7 8.57 -15.13 -11.96
N ASN A 8 9.64 -15.90 -11.74
CA ASN A 8 10.41 -15.87 -10.50
C ASN A 8 11.05 -14.51 -10.20
N LYS A 9 11.47 -13.77 -11.24
CA LYS A 9 12.02 -12.42 -11.12
C LYS A 9 10.93 -11.41 -10.76
N ILE A 10 9.69 -11.61 -11.23
CA ILE A 10 8.54 -10.77 -10.90
C ILE A 10 8.15 -10.94 -9.43
N VAL A 11 7.99 -12.19 -8.98
CA VAL A 11 7.55 -12.51 -7.61
C VAL A 11 8.55 -12.00 -6.56
N SER A 12 9.85 -12.18 -6.79
CA SER A 12 10.91 -11.66 -5.91
C SER A 12 10.93 -10.12 -5.87
N THR A 13 10.74 -9.48 -7.02
CA THR A 13 10.65 -8.01 -7.11
C THR A 13 9.40 -7.47 -6.40
N GLU A 14 8.26 -8.17 -6.52
CA GLU A 14 7.00 -7.79 -5.87
C GLU A 14 7.12 -7.88 -4.34
N LYS A 15 7.68 -8.97 -3.79
CA LYS A 15 7.94 -9.09 -2.35
C LYS A 15 8.82 -7.96 -1.82
N ASN A 16 9.89 -7.62 -2.54
CA ASN A 16 10.77 -6.51 -2.17
C ASN A 16 10.06 -5.15 -2.20
N LYS A 17 9.22 -4.90 -3.20
CA LYS A 17 8.40 -3.68 -3.27
C LYS A 17 7.41 -3.61 -2.10
N LEU A 18 6.78 -4.72 -1.74
CA LEU A 18 5.81 -4.79 -0.66
C LEU A 18 6.44 -4.52 0.71
N SER A 19 7.66 -5.03 0.94
CA SER A 19 8.42 -4.75 2.17
C SER A 19 8.78 -3.26 2.30
N LYS A 20 9.03 -2.57 1.17
CA LYS A 20 9.37 -1.14 1.15
C LYS A 20 8.15 -0.21 1.07
N LEU A 21 6.96 -0.77 0.91
CA LEU A 21 5.74 0.00 0.60
C LEU A 21 5.43 1.06 1.66
N GLU A 22 5.61 0.75 2.95
CA GLU A 22 5.37 1.72 4.02
C GLU A 22 6.27 2.94 3.90
N LYS A 23 7.57 2.72 3.69
CA LYS A 23 8.53 3.80 3.53
C LYS A 23 8.21 4.66 2.30
N ILE A 24 7.91 4.02 1.17
CA ILE A 24 7.57 4.71 -0.09
C ILE A 24 6.35 5.63 0.09
N ILE A 25 5.36 5.22 0.87
CA ILE A 25 4.16 6.04 1.12
C ILE A 25 4.46 7.15 2.13
N LYS A 26 5.20 6.87 3.20
CA LYS A 26 5.62 7.88 4.19
C LYS A 26 6.47 8.98 3.58
N ASP A 27 7.33 8.65 2.61
CA ASP A 27 8.12 9.66 1.88
C ASP A 27 7.24 10.67 1.11
N LYS A 28 5.97 10.33 0.85
CA LYS A 28 5.01 11.20 0.13
C LYS A 28 3.96 11.85 1.02
N ILE A 29 3.81 11.40 2.26
CA ILE A 29 2.73 11.84 3.15
C ILE A 29 3.34 12.21 4.50
N ILE A 30 3.28 13.50 4.82
CA ILE A 30 3.85 14.04 6.05
C ILE A 30 2.81 13.95 7.17
N GLY A 31 3.21 13.43 8.34
CA GLY A 31 2.40 13.48 9.56
C GLY A 31 1.23 12.50 9.66
N GLN A 32 1.15 11.50 8.78
CA GLN A 32 0.04 10.52 8.74
C GLN A 32 0.52 9.06 8.91
N ASP A 33 1.57 8.85 9.71
CA ASP A 33 2.23 7.54 9.86
C ASP A 33 1.26 6.41 10.24
N GLU A 34 0.30 6.69 11.12
CA GLU A 34 -0.67 5.69 11.58
C GLU A 34 -1.62 5.25 10.46
N ALA A 35 -2.17 6.21 9.70
CA ALA A 35 -3.06 5.94 8.58
C ALA A 35 -2.33 5.14 7.49
N VAL A 36 -1.10 5.52 7.18
CA VAL A 36 -0.23 4.80 6.23
C VAL A 36 0.03 3.38 6.70
N SER A 37 0.39 3.17 7.98
CA SER A 37 0.64 1.83 8.53
C SER A 37 -0.60 0.93 8.43
N LYS A 38 -1.81 1.45 8.74
CA LYS A 38 -3.08 0.69 8.62
C LYS A 38 -3.35 0.25 7.19
N VAL A 39 -3.14 1.14 6.22
CA VAL A 39 -3.32 0.82 4.79
C VAL A 39 -2.32 -0.23 4.34
N VAL A 40 -1.02 -0.04 4.61
CA VAL A 40 0.04 -0.98 4.21
C VAL A 40 -0.20 -2.36 4.80
N LYS A 41 -0.60 -2.44 6.07
CA LYS A 41 -0.90 -3.71 6.75
C LYS A 41 -2.06 -4.46 6.10
N SER A 42 -3.08 -3.76 5.58
CA SER A 42 -4.17 -4.42 4.83
C SER A 42 -3.69 -5.05 3.52
N ILE A 43 -2.81 -4.36 2.79
CA ILE A 43 -2.24 -4.83 1.52
C ILE A 43 -1.32 -6.03 1.78
N GLN A 44 -0.49 -5.97 2.83
CA GLN A 44 0.38 -7.07 3.23
C GLN A 44 -0.41 -8.32 3.62
N ARG A 45 -1.50 -8.17 4.40
CA ARG A 45 -2.39 -9.30 4.74
C ARG A 45 -3.02 -9.94 3.51
N ASN A 46 -3.47 -9.12 2.54
CA ASN A 46 -4.00 -9.66 1.29
C ASN A 46 -2.95 -10.48 0.52
N ARG A 47 -1.73 -9.95 0.39
CA ARG A 47 -0.64 -10.64 -0.30
C ARG A 47 -0.17 -11.91 0.42
N ALA A 48 -0.29 -11.95 1.74
CA ALA A 48 -0.01 -13.14 2.55
C ALA A 48 -1.15 -14.20 2.50
N GLY A 49 -2.26 -13.92 1.82
CA GLY A 49 -3.42 -14.81 1.78
C GLY A 49 -4.24 -14.83 3.08
N LEU A 50 -4.05 -13.85 3.97
CA LEU A 50 -4.73 -13.76 5.28
C LEU A 50 -6.08 -13.02 5.20
N ASN A 51 -6.71 -12.98 4.02
CA ASN A 51 -7.98 -12.30 3.78
C ASN A 51 -9.06 -13.28 3.34
N PHE A 52 -10.32 -12.99 3.68
CA PHE A 52 -11.47 -13.77 3.25
C PHE A 52 -11.73 -13.59 1.74
N SER A 53 -11.96 -14.70 1.03
CA SER A 53 -12.14 -14.75 -0.43
C SER A 53 -13.22 -13.83 -0.99
N ASN A 54 -14.21 -13.43 -0.16
CA ASN A 54 -15.37 -12.64 -0.57
C ASN A 54 -15.42 -11.23 0.04
N ARG A 55 -14.27 -10.64 0.42
CA ARG A 55 -14.20 -9.31 1.05
C ARG A 55 -13.13 -8.44 0.38
N PRO A 56 -13.30 -7.10 0.40
CA PRO A 56 -12.26 -6.19 -0.07
C PRO A 56 -10.99 -6.31 0.77
N ILE A 57 -9.85 -5.91 0.17
CA ILE A 57 -8.51 -5.95 0.80
C ILE A 57 -8.47 -5.14 2.11
N GLY A 58 -9.16 -4.00 2.11
CA GLY A 58 -9.35 -3.12 3.25
C GLY A 58 -10.50 -2.17 2.95
N SER A 59 -11.14 -1.67 4.00
CA SER A 59 -12.15 -0.61 3.93
C SER A 59 -11.71 0.49 4.88
N PHE A 60 -11.62 1.71 4.37
CA PHE A 60 -11.07 2.86 5.09
C PHE A 60 -11.99 4.05 4.93
N ILE A 61 -12.18 4.80 6.01
CA ILE A 61 -12.82 6.11 6.00
C ILE A 61 -11.75 7.10 6.43
N PHE A 62 -11.43 8.05 5.55
CA PHE A 62 -10.49 9.12 5.85
C PHE A 62 -11.28 10.35 6.29
N LEU A 63 -11.04 10.80 7.51
CA LEU A 63 -11.65 11.98 8.10
C LEU A 63 -10.52 12.94 8.48
N GLY A 64 -10.65 14.20 8.10
CA GLY A 64 -9.65 15.22 8.40
C GLY A 64 -10.09 16.58 7.90
N GLN A 65 -9.42 17.62 8.41
CA GLN A 65 -9.56 18.98 7.87
C GLN A 65 -8.98 19.02 6.45
N THR A 66 -9.63 19.76 5.55
CA THR A 66 -9.07 20.03 4.23
C THR A 66 -7.92 21.01 4.38
N GLU A 67 -6.74 20.66 3.88
CA GLU A 67 -5.68 21.67 3.72
C GLU A 67 -6.12 22.62 2.60
N LEU A 68 -6.63 23.79 2.97
CA LEU A 68 -6.75 24.91 2.06
C LEU A 68 -5.32 25.31 1.70
N VAL A 69 -4.88 24.95 0.49
CA VAL A 69 -3.57 25.32 -0.05
C VAL A 69 -3.45 26.84 0.02
N ARG A 70 -2.74 27.34 1.04
CA ARG A 70 -2.20 28.70 1.02
C ARG A 70 -1.00 28.65 0.09
N HIS A 71 -1.23 29.02 -1.16
CA HIS A 71 -0.16 29.47 -2.03
C HIS A 71 0.51 30.68 -1.37
N ASN A 72 1.79 30.55 -1.02
CA ASN A 72 2.73 31.65 -0.89
C ASN A 72 3.77 31.48 -2.00
#